data_AF-A0A936QJA3-F1
#
_entry.id   AF-A0A936QJA3-F1
#
_cell.length_a   1.000
_cell.length_b   1.000
_cell.length_c   1.000
_cell.angle_alpha   90.00
_cell.angle_beta   90.00
_cell.angle_gamma   90.00
#
_symmetry.space_group_name_H-M   'P 1'
#
loop_
_entity.id
_entity.type
_entity.pdbx_description
1 polymer ?
#
loop_
_entity_poly.entity_id
_entity_poly.type
_entity_poly.pdbx_seq_one_letter_code
_entity_poly.pdbx_strand_id
1 'polypeptide(L)'
;MVSRKISFLKGVTWRIIGTADTIFLSWLFTGDISKALKIGGIELFTKIILYYFHERVWVLLKIGKREIVSSNGIKHYQDRHRRSIAKGISWRIFGTIDTIIIAFFVTGDYTKAFEIGFTEVFTKMFLYYLHERVWLKISAHKEIVNPVVNKVVS
;
A
#
# COMPACT_ATOMS: atom_id res chain seq x y z
N MET A 1 -16.13 -12.01 9.71
CA MET A 1 -15.47 -11.80 8.40
C MET A 1 -15.71 -10.35 8.01
N VAL A 2 -14.67 -9.53 7.90
CA VAL A 2 -14.82 -8.10 7.57
C VAL A 2 -15.60 -7.97 6.25
N SER A 3 -16.64 -7.12 6.25
CA SER A 3 -17.49 -6.91 5.07
C SER A 3 -16.66 -6.50 3.85
N ARG A 4 -16.97 -7.06 2.67
CA ARG A 4 -16.33 -6.70 1.39
C ARG A 4 -16.31 -5.18 1.15
N LYS A 5 -17.37 -4.47 1.58
CA LYS A 5 -17.47 -3.00 1.49
C LYS A 5 -16.43 -2.29 2.36
N ILE A 6 -16.16 -2.80 3.57
CA ILE A 6 -15.15 -2.24 4.48
C ILE A 6 -13.75 -2.42 3.91
N SER A 7 -13.42 -3.60 3.38
CA SER A 7 -12.12 -3.84 2.75
C SER A 7 -11.88 -2.93 1.54
N PHE A 8 -12.90 -2.70 0.71
CA PHE A 8 -12.83 -1.77 -0.40
C PHE A 8 -12.61 -0.32 0.07
N LEU A 9 -13.43 0.17 1.02
CA LEU A 9 -13.31 1.53 1.57
C LEU A 9 -11.97 1.76 2.27
N LYS A 10 -11.46 0.76 2.99
CA LYS A 10 -10.14 0.79 3.61
C LYS A 10 -9.03 0.92 2.56
N GLY A 11 -9.17 0.23 1.43
CA GLY A 11 -8.26 0.38 0.29
C GLY A 11 -8.31 1.79 -0.32
N VAL A 12 -9.50 2.32 -0.60
CA VAL A 12 -9.68 3.67 -1.16
C VAL A 12 -9.11 4.74 -0.23
N THR A 13 -9.46 4.68 1.06
CA THR A 13 -8.95 5.64 2.07
C THR A 13 -7.43 5.57 2.19
N TRP A 14 -6.83 4.38 2.12
CA TRP A 14 -5.37 4.25 2.12
C TRP A 14 -4.72 4.88 0.89
N ARG A 15 -5.33 4.77 -0.29
CA ARG A 15 -4.83 5.44 -1.50
C ARG A 15 -4.85 6.96 -1.38
N ILE A 16 -5.95 7.51 -0.86
CA ILE A 16 -6.07 8.96 -0.66
C ILE A 16 -5.02 9.46 0.34
N ILE A 17 -4.89 8.80 1.49
CA ILE A 17 -3.91 9.17 2.53
C ILE A 17 -2.48 9.07 2.00
N GLY A 18 -2.15 7.97 1.32
CA GLY A 18 -0.80 7.75 0.79
C GLY A 18 -0.40 8.76 -0.29
N THR A 19 -1.31 9.12 -1.19
CA THR A 19 -1.04 10.16 -2.21
C THR A 19 -0.95 11.54 -1.57
N ALA A 20 -1.84 11.86 -0.62
CA ALA A 20 -1.79 13.13 0.10
C ALA A 20 -0.48 13.31 0.87
N ASP A 21 0.01 12.24 1.52
CA ASP A 21 1.31 12.22 2.21
C ASP A 21 2.47 12.54 1.26
N THR A 22 2.56 11.87 0.10
CA THR A 22 3.60 12.15 -0.90
C THR A 22 3.54 13.60 -1.40
N ILE A 23 2.35 14.13 -1.68
CA ILE A 23 2.19 15.53 -2.10
C ILE A 23 2.61 16.48 -0.97
N PHE A 24 2.19 16.21 0.26
CA PHE A 24 2.52 17.01 1.42
C PHE A 24 4.04 17.04 1.66
N LEU A 25 4.70 15.88 1.69
CA LEU A 25 6.15 15.79 1.85
C LEU A 25 6.88 16.48 0.70
N SER A 26 6.46 16.23 -0.53
CA SER A 26 7.05 16.88 -1.69
C SER A 26 6.94 18.40 -1.61
N TRP A 27 5.79 18.92 -1.19
CA TRP A 27 5.60 20.36 -0.99
C TRP A 27 6.48 20.89 0.16
N LEU A 28 6.56 20.15 1.27
CA LEU A 28 7.38 20.51 2.43
C LEU A 28 8.86 20.68 2.07
N PHE A 29 9.44 19.75 1.30
CA PHE A 29 10.86 19.80 0.92
C PHE A 29 11.14 20.71 -0.28
N THR A 30 10.20 20.81 -1.23
CA THR A 30 10.41 21.60 -2.45
C THR A 30 10.00 23.07 -2.30
N GLY A 31 9.04 23.37 -1.43
CA GLY A 31 8.36 24.67 -1.32
C GLY A 31 7.40 24.98 -2.48
N ASP A 32 7.22 24.06 -3.43
CA ASP A 32 6.48 24.28 -4.67
C ASP A 32 5.34 23.28 -4.83
N ILE A 33 4.10 23.77 -4.69
CA ILE A 33 2.90 22.95 -4.78
C ILE A 33 2.71 22.35 -6.18
N SER A 34 3.18 23.03 -7.24
CA SER A 34 3.07 22.54 -8.62
C SER A 34 3.99 21.34 -8.84
N LYS A 35 5.21 21.38 -8.29
CA LYS A 35 6.12 20.22 -8.31
C LYS A 35 5.57 19.07 -7.47
N ALA A 36 5.04 19.37 -6.29
CA ALA A 36 4.46 18.37 -5.41
C ALA A 36 3.28 17.61 -6.04
N LEU A 37 2.36 18.33 -6.69
CA LEU A 37 1.24 17.74 -7.41
C LEU A 37 1.70 16.88 -8.59
N LYS A 38 2.74 17.31 -9.32
CA LYS A 38 3.34 16.50 -10.40
C LYS A 38 3.94 15.21 -9.87
N ILE A 39 4.69 15.25 -8.76
CA ILE A 39 5.28 14.06 -8.13
C ILE A 39 4.18 13.09 -7.70
N GLY A 40 3.21 13.55 -6.91
CA GLY A 40 2.11 12.70 -6.42
C GLY A 40 1.22 12.14 -7.54
N GLY A 41 1.01 12.93 -8.61
CA GLY A 41 0.29 12.50 -9.79
C GLY A 41 1.01 11.41 -10.57
N ILE A 42 2.29 11.63 -10.91
CA ILE A 42 3.12 10.64 -11.62
C ILE A 42 3.23 9.35 -10.80
N GLU A 43 3.52 9.47 -9.50
CA GLU A 43 3.66 8.32 -8.59
C GLU A 43 2.44 7.40 -8.62
N LEU A 44 1.23 7.97 -8.64
CA LEU A 44 -0.02 7.19 -8.66
C LEU A 44 -0.07 6.26 -9.88
N PHE A 45 0.33 6.75 -11.05
CA PHE A 45 0.32 5.96 -12.28
C PHE A 45 1.51 5.00 -12.36
N THR A 46 2.71 5.46 -12.01
CA THR A 46 3.92 4.61 -12.06
C THR A 46 3.81 3.44 -11.11
N LYS A 47 3.31 3.63 -9.87
CA LYS A 47 3.16 2.54 -8.90
C LYS A 47 2.18 1.47 -9.36
N ILE A 48 1.15 1.81 -10.14
CA ILE A 48 0.23 0.80 -10.71
C ILE A 48 0.99 -0.07 -11.72
N ILE A 49 1.73 0.57 -12.64
CA ILE A 49 2.50 -0.10 -13.68
C ILE A 49 3.61 -0.96 -13.06
N LEU A 50 4.40 -0.39 -12.16
CA LEU A 50 5.48 -1.07 -11.45
C LEU A 50 4.97 -2.27 -10.63
N TYR A 51 3.86 -2.12 -9.92
CA TYR A 51 3.30 -3.23 -9.15
C TYR A 51 2.87 -4.38 -10.06
N TYR A 52 2.25 -4.07 -11.20
CA TYR A 52 1.88 -5.08 -12.18
C TYR A 52 3.11 -5.86 -12.66
N PHE A 53 4.16 -5.16 -13.10
CA PHE A 53 5.39 -5.82 -13.56
C PHE A 53 6.09 -6.60 -12.45
N HIS A 54 6.17 -6.04 -11.24
CA HIS A 54 6.72 -6.71 -10.06
C HIS A 54 6.01 -8.04 -9.79
N GLU A 55 4.68 -8.05 -9.80
CA GLU A 55 3.92 -9.27 -9.60
C GLU A 55 4.12 -10.27 -10.76
N ARG A 56 4.23 -9.80 -12.02
CA ARG A 56 4.54 -10.66 -13.16
C ARG A 56 5.89 -11.35 -13.01
N VAL A 57 6.94 -10.62 -12.64
CA VAL A 57 8.26 -11.19 -12.39
C VAL A 57 8.17 -12.23 -11.27
N TRP A 58 7.46 -11.94 -10.18
CA TRP A 58 7.29 -12.89 -9.09
C TRP A 58 6.51 -14.16 -9.47
N VAL A 59 5.52 -14.05 -10.36
CA VAL A 59 4.78 -15.22 -10.87
C VAL A 59 5.70 -16.12 -11.69
N LEU A 60 6.56 -15.53 -12.53
CA LEU A 60 7.55 -16.24 -13.34
C LEU A 60 8.56 -16.96 -12.46
N LEU A 61 9.01 -16.33 -11.37
CA LEU A 61 10.09 -16.85 -10.55
C LEU A 61 9.77 -18.17 -9.83
N LYS A 62 8.51 -18.63 -9.69
CA LYS A 62 8.05 -19.88 -8.99
C LYS A 62 8.67 -20.19 -7.60
N ILE A 63 9.61 -19.38 -7.11
CA ILE A 63 10.35 -19.56 -5.87
C ILE A 63 9.39 -19.45 -4.69
N GLY A 64 9.53 -20.37 -3.73
CA GLY A 64 8.80 -20.31 -2.46
C GLY A 64 7.32 -20.69 -2.54
N LYS A 65 6.87 -21.35 -3.61
CA LYS A 65 5.57 -22.04 -3.63
C LYS A 65 5.69 -23.42 -2.97
N ARG A 66 4.65 -23.83 -2.24
CA ARG A 66 4.49 -25.21 -1.73
C ARG A 66 3.35 -25.87 -2.50
N GLU A 67 3.62 -27.05 -3.04
CA GLU A 67 2.57 -27.92 -3.58
C GLU A 67 1.83 -28.57 -2.42
N ILE A 68 0.50 -28.50 -2.48
CA ILE A 68 -0.40 -29.11 -1.51
C ILE A 68 -1.35 -29.98 -2.32
N VAL A 69 -1.32 -31.28 -2.05
CA VAL A 69 -2.22 -32.24 -2.66
C VAL A 69 -3.47 -32.31 -1.79
N SER A 70 -4.62 -31.96 -2.37
CA SER A 70 -5.91 -32.07 -1.71
C SER A 70 -6.36 -33.54 -1.65
N SER A 71 -7.26 -33.88 -0.73
CA SER A 71 -7.76 -35.25 -0.53
C SER A 71 -8.42 -35.86 -1.77
N ASN A 72 -8.82 -35.03 -2.74
CA ASN A 72 -9.39 -35.43 -4.03
C ASN A 72 -8.35 -35.50 -5.17
N GLY A 73 -7.05 -35.42 -4.86
CA GLY A 73 -5.95 -35.50 -5.83
C GLY A 73 -5.65 -34.20 -6.58
N ILE A 74 -6.41 -33.12 -6.37
CA ILE A 74 -6.16 -31.82 -7.01
C ILE A 74 -4.94 -31.16 -6.37
N LYS A 75 -3.97 -30.76 -7.21
CA LYS A 75 -2.77 -30.04 -6.79
C LYS A 75 -3.05 -28.54 -6.70
N HIS A 76 -2.87 -27.98 -5.51
CA HIS A 76 -2.91 -26.53 -5.29
C HIS A 76 -1.50 -26.02 -4.95
N TYR A 77 -1.15 -24.84 -5.47
CA TYR A 77 0.09 -24.15 -5.11
C TYR A 77 -0.22 -23.01 -4.15
N GLN A 78 0.32 -23.07 -2.94
CA GLN A 78 0.19 -22.02 -1.94
C GLN A 78 1.53 -21.29 -1.75
N ASP A 79 1.48 -19.97 -1.58
CA ASP A 79 2.66 -19.17 -1.30
C ASP A 79 3.12 -19.38 0.15
N ARG A 80 4.40 -19.69 0.35
CA ARG A 80 4.98 -19.76 1.71
C ARG A 80 5.11 -18.35 2.30
N HIS A 81 5.02 -18.25 3.62
CA HIS A 81 5.14 -16.98 4.36
C HIS A 81 6.42 -16.20 3.99
N ARG A 82 7.56 -16.89 3.82
CA ARG A 82 8.83 -16.29 3.38
C ARG A 82 8.73 -15.56 2.03
N ARG A 83 7.93 -16.08 1.09
CA ARG A 83 7.72 -15.45 -0.22
C ARG A 83 6.94 -14.15 -0.08
N SER A 84 5.89 -14.13 0.74
CA SER A 84 5.11 -12.92 1.01
C SER A 84 5.95 -11.82 1.65
N ILE A 85 6.82 -12.19 2.60
CA ILE A 85 7.78 -11.25 3.20
C ILE A 85 8.75 -10.70 2.13
N ALA A 86 9.34 -11.58 1.32
CA ALA A 86 10.28 -11.16 0.26
C ALA A 86 9.60 -10.27 -0.81
N LYS A 87 8.36 -10.58 -1.20
CA LYS A 87 7.54 -9.72 -2.07
C LYS A 87 7.31 -8.35 -1.44
N GLY A 88 6.99 -8.31 -0.14
CA GLY A 88 6.79 -7.08 0.60
C GLY A 88 8.05 -6.21 0.62
N ILE A 89 9.20 -6.79 1.00
CA ILE A 89 10.49 -6.07 1.06
C ILE A 89 10.89 -5.57 -0.33
N SER A 90 10.83 -6.43 -1.36
CA SER A 90 11.15 -6.02 -2.72
C SER A 90 10.25 -4.89 -3.21
N TRP A 91 8.94 -4.95 -2.95
CA TRP A 91 8.01 -3.87 -3.29
C TRP A 91 8.35 -2.55 -2.59
N ARG A 92 8.77 -2.59 -1.32
CA ARG A 92 9.21 -1.38 -0.61
C ARG A 92 10.43 -0.75 -1.27
N ILE A 93 11.42 -1.56 -1.65
CA ILE A 93 12.63 -1.08 -2.32
C ILE A 93 12.27 -0.43 -3.67
N PHE A 94 11.52 -1.13 -4.52
CA PHE A 94 11.12 -0.60 -5.84
C PHE A 94 10.26 0.68 -5.73
N GLY A 95 9.31 0.71 -4.80
CA GLY A 95 8.46 1.88 -4.59
C GLY A 95 9.22 3.11 -4.10
N THR A 96 10.20 2.93 -3.20
CA THR A 96 11.04 4.04 -2.73
C THR A 96 11.97 4.54 -3.84
N ILE A 97 12.58 3.63 -4.61
CA ILE A 97 13.42 4.01 -5.76
C ILE A 97 12.60 4.79 -6.80
N ASP A 98 11.40 4.34 -7.13
CA ASP A 98 10.49 5.04 -8.04
C ASP A 98 10.21 6.47 -7.58
N THR A 99 9.89 6.63 -6.29
CA THR A 99 9.60 7.95 -5.70
C THR A 99 10.81 8.88 -5.77
N ILE A 100 12.01 8.38 -5.46
CA ILE A 100 13.26 9.16 -5.56
C ILE A 100 13.53 9.56 -7.02
N ILE A 101 13.35 8.64 -7.97
CA ILE A 101 13.56 8.91 -9.39
C ILE A 101 12.58 9.99 -9.88
N ILE A 102 11.29 9.84 -9.58
CA ILE A 102 10.26 10.82 -9.96
C ILE A 102 10.56 12.18 -9.34
N ALA A 103 10.86 12.22 -8.04
CA ALA A 103 11.19 13.45 -7.34
C ALA A 103 12.40 14.11 -7.98
N PHE A 104 13.48 13.37 -8.26
CA PHE A 104 14.67 13.90 -8.92
C PHE A 104 14.37 14.48 -10.30
N PHE A 105 13.58 13.77 -11.14
CA PHE A 105 13.20 14.27 -12.46
C PHE A 105 12.37 15.55 -12.40
N VAL A 106 11.52 15.72 -11.38
CA VAL A 106 10.67 16.91 -11.23
C VAL A 106 11.41 18.07 -10.56
N THR A 107 12.29 17.80 -9.59
CA THR A 107 12.98 18.84 -8.82
C THR A 107 14.30 19.27 -9.44
N GLY A 108 15.00 18.36 -10.12
CA GLY A 108 16.40 18.52 -10.54
C GLY A 108 17.41 18.40 -9.39
N ASP A 109 16.95 18.07 -8.18
CA ASP A 109 17.73 18.09 -6.94
C ASP A 109 17.68 16.70 -6.28
N TYR A 110 18.84 16.02 -6.27
CA TYR A 110 18.97 14.67 -5.73
C TYR A 110 18.90 14.63 -4.19
N THR A 111 19.30 15.70 -3.51
CA THR A 111 19.22 15.82 -2.05
C THR A 111 17.76 15.85 -1.63
N LYS A 112 16.95 16.73 -2.24
CA LYS A 112 15.51 16.79 -1.97
C LYS A 112 14.79 15.50 -2.36
N ALA A 113 15.17 14.90 -3.48
CA ALA A 113 14.58 13.64 -3.92
C ALA A 113 14.81 12.50 -2.91
N PHE A 114 16.03 12.42 -2.37
CA PHE A 114 16.37 11.45 -1.34
C PHE A 114 15.64 11.73 -0.02
N GLU A 115 15.56 13.00 0.40
CA GLU A 115 14.80 13.40 1.60
C GLU A 115 13.32 13.01 1.51
N ILE A 116 12.67 13.26 0.36
CA ILE A 116 11.28 12.87 0.11
C ILE A 116 11.14 11.34 0.20
N GLY A 117 11.95 10.60 -0.57
CA GLY A 117 11.83 9.14 -0.63
C GLY A 117 12.16 8.44 0.69
N PHE A 118 13.14 8.93 1.43
CA PHE A 118 13.51 8.40 2.74
C PHE A 118 12.43 8.69 3.78
N THR A 119 11.96 9.94 3.86
CA THR A 119 10.92 10.36 4.81
C THR A 119 9.60 9.65 4.55
N GLU A 120 9.27 9.42 3.27
CA GLU A 120 8.07 8.68 2.85
C GLU A 120 8.01 7.27 3.49
N VAL A 121 9.14 6.57 3.62
CA VAL A 121 9.14 5.21 4.18
C VAL A 121 8.63 5.22 5.62
N PHE A 122 9.12 6.13 6.45
CA PHE A 122 8.75 6.22 7.87
C PHE A 122 7.34 6.78 8.06
N THR A 123 7.00 7.83 7.33
CA THR A 123 5.68 8.46 7.39
C THR A 123 4.59 7.48 6.95
N LYS A 124 4.76 6.74 5.84
CA LYS A 124 3.79 5.73 5.42
C LYS A 124 3.67 4.57 6.41
N MET A 125 4.75 4.16 7.08
CA MET A 125 4.65 3.17 8.15
C MET A 125 3.79 3.69 9.32
N PHE A 126 4.03 4.91 9.76
CA PHE A 126 3.29 5.55 10.84
C PHE A 126 1.82 5.79 10.48
N LEU A 127 1.55 6.37 9.31
CA LEU A 127 0.20 6.60 8.80
C LEU A 127 -0.58 5.31 8.62
N TYR A 128 0.06 4.24 8.12
CA TYR A 128 -0.58 2.93 7.98
C TYR A 128 -0.99 2.37 9.33
N TYR A 129 -0.11 2.46 10.33
CA TYR A 129 -0.44 2.05 11.69
C TYR A 129 -1.65 2.81 12.24
N LEU A 130 -1.66 4.14 12.14
CA LEU A 130 -2.78 4.96 12.60
C LEU A 130 -4.08 4.62 11.85
N HIS A 131 -4.00 4.49 10.53
CA HIS A 131 -5.13 4.10 9.69
C HIS A 131 -5.71 2.75 10.12
N GLU A 132 -4.86 1.77 10.40
CA GLU A 132 -5.27 0.47 10.92
C GLU A 132 -5.99 0.61 12.27
N ARG A 133 -5.45 1.42 13.20
CA ARG A 133 -6.07 1.64 14.53
C ARG A 133 -7.44 2.29 14.43
N VAL A 134 -7.61 3.26 13.55
CA VAL A 134 -8.90 3.91 13.30
C VAL A 134 -9.91 2.89 12.75
N TRP A 135 -9.52 2.09 11.77
CA TRP A 135 -10.40 1.06 11.18
C TRP A 135 -10.76 -0.06 12.16
N LEU A 136 -9.87 -0.44 13.06
CA LEU A 136 -10.17 -1.39 14.14
C LEU A 136 -11.26 -0.87 15.06
N LYS A 137 -11.21 0.41 15.46
CA LYS A 137 -12.25 1.04 16.28
C LYS A 137 -13.60 1.09 15.55
N ILE A 138 -13.60 1.47 14.27
CA ILE A 138 -14.82 1.54 13.45
C ILE A 138 -15.45 0.14 13.28
N SER A 139 -14.60 -0.87 13.02
CA SER A 139 -15.08 -2.25 12.81
C SER A 139 -15.63 -2.85 14.10
N ALA A 140 -14.95 -2.65 15.23
CA ALA A 140 -15.41 -3.10 16.54
C ALA A 140 -16.74 -2.43 16.93
N HIS A 141 -16.89 -1.13 16.71
CA HIS A 141 -18.16 -0.43 16.94
C HIS A 141 -19.31 -1.02 16.11
N LYS A 142 -19.04 -1.34 14.83
CA LYS A 142 -20.04 -1.91 13.92
C LYS A 142 -20.48 -3.33 14.32
N GLU A 143 -19.55 -4.13 14.85
CA GLU A 143 -19.87 -5.48 15.35
C GLU A 143 -20.70 -5.45 16.65
N ILE A 144 -20.56 -4.41 17.48
CA ILE A 144 -21.36 -4.23 18.70
C ILE A 144 -22.77 -3.71 18.39
N VAL A 145 -22.91 -2.72 17.50
CA VAL A 145 -24.20 -2.04 17.26
C VAL A 145 -25.16 -2.87 16.40
N ASN A 146 -24.67 -3.56 15.37
CA ASN A 146 -25.52 -4.35 14.46
C ASN A 146 -26.40 -5.41 15.16
N PRO A 147 -25.88 -6.24 16.09
CA PRO A 147 -26.71 -7.21 16.81
C PRO A 147 -27.67 -6.56 17.81
N VAL A 148 -27.36 -5.37 18.35
CA VAL A 148 -28.25 -4.65 19.28
C VAL A 148 -29.45 -4.06 18.53
N VAL A 149 -29.21 -3.37 17.41
CA VAL A 149 -30.29 -2.78 16.61
C VAL A 149 -31.21 -3.87 16.03
N ASN A 150 -30.64 -4.97 15.53
CA ASN A 150 -31.44 -6.07 15.00
C ASN A 150 -32.29 -6.79 16.06
N LYS A 151 -31.96 -6.67 17.36
CA LYS A 151 -32.76 -7.21 18.47
C LYS A 151 -33.86 -6.26 18.95
N VAL A 152 -33.74 -4.97 18.70
CA VAL A 152 -34.72 -3.94 19.14
C VAL A 152 -35.80 -3.71 18.09
N VAL A 153 -35.50 -4.02 16.82
CA VAL A 153 -36.41 -3.82 15.68
C VAL A 153 -37.12 -5.14 15.27
N SER A 154 -36.84 -6.25 15.95
CA SER A 154 -37.52 -7.56 15.80
C SER A 154 -38.51 -7.80 16.92
#